data_AF-Q02726-F1
#
_entry.id   AF-Q02726-F1
#
_cell.length_a   1.000
_cell.length_b   1.000
_cell.length_c   1.000
_cell.angle_alpha   90.00
_cell.angle_beta   90.00
_cell.angle_gamma   90.00
#
_symmetry.space_group_name_H-M   'P 1'
#
loop_
_entity.id
_entity.type
_entity.pdbx_description
1 polymer ?
#
loop_
_entity_poly.entity_id
_entity_poly.type
_entity_poly.pdbx_seq_one_letter_code
_entity_poly.pdbx_strand_id
1 'polypeptide(L)'
;MAYPTTNLTGIIGFAKAANVTGGTGGKVVTVNSLADFKSAVSGSAKTIVVLGLSLKASALTKVVFGSNKTIVGSFGGYANVLTNIHLRAESNSSNVIFQNLVFKHDVAIKDNDDIQLYLNYGKGYWVDHCSWPGHTWSDNDGSLDKLIYIGEKADYITISNCLFSNHKYGCIFGHPADDNNSAYNGYPRLTICHNYYENIQVRAPGLMRYGYFHVFNQPTSINSTWPLQLRRNANLISERNVFGTGAENKGMVDDKGNGSTLRIMAVHRLRWRANRLRRNGRRHLTIHTV
;
A
#
# COMPACT_ATOMS: atom_id res chain seq x y z
N MET A 1 4.71 -25.29 -13.10
CA MET A 1 4.45 -24.78 -11.74
C MET A 1 3.19 -23.92 -11.78
N ALA A 2 2.23 -24.15 -10.90
CA ALA A 2 0.98 -23.38 -10.87
C ALA A 2 1.18 -22.04 -10.16
N TYR A 3 0.67 -20.97 -10.75
CA TYR A 3 0.65 -19.61 -10.20
C TYR A 3 -0.69 -18.95 -10.58
N PRO A 4 -1.08 -17.83 -9.98
CA PRO A 4 -2.26 -17.07 -10.42
C PRO A 4 -2.19 -16.73 -11.91
N THR A 5 -3.02 -17.38 -12.73
CA THR A 5 -3.14 -17.12 -14.19
C THR A 5 -4.40 -16.37 -14.56
N THR A 6 -5.18 -15.93 -13.56
CA THR A 6 -6.41 -15.16 -13.75
C THR A 6 -6.16 -13.74 -14.27
N ASN A 7 -4.90 -13.38 -14.53
CA ASN A 7 -4.43 -12.11 -15.10
C ASN A 7 -5.01 -10.89 -14.38
N LEU A 8 -6.08 -10.33 -14.94
CA LEU A 8 -6.71 -9.07 -14.50
C LEU A 8 -8.07 -9.30 -13.82
N THR A 9 -8.43 -10.55 -13.56
CA THR A 9 -9.70 -10.89 -12.90
C THR A 9 -9.76 -10.23 -11.53
N GLY A 10 -10.81 -9.46 -11.27
CA GLY A 10 -10.99 -8.74 -10.01
C GLY A 10 -10.32 -7.36 -9.95
N ILE A 11 -9.58 -6.92 -10.98
CA ILE A 11 -9.04 -5.56 -11.00
C ILE A 11 -10.19 -4.53 -10.98
N ILE A 12 -10.07 -3.55 -10.09
CA ILE A 12 -11.02 -2.44 -9.90
C ILE A 12 -10.25 -1.15 -9.57
N GLY A 13 -10.97 -0.05 -9.37
CA GLY A 13 -10.38 1.20 -8.91
C GLY A 13 -9.45 1.87 -9.93
N PHE A 14 -8.52 2.67 -9.43
CA PHE A 14 -7.67 3.47 -10.30
C PHE A 14 -6.71 2.64 -11.17
N ALA A 15 -6.24 1.47 -10.71
CA ALA A 15 -5.45 0.57 -11.57
C ALA A 15 -6.23 0.13 -12.82
N LYS A 16 -7.53 -0.18 -12.67
CA LYS A 16 -8.41 -0.49 -13.80
C LYS A 16 -8.60 0.71 -14.71
N ALA A 17 -8.80 1.91 -14.15
CA ALA A 17 -8.92 3.14 -14.94
C ALA A 17 -7.65 3.50 -15.72
N ALA A 18 -6.48 3.02 -15.27
CA ALA A 18 -5.21 3.16 -15.98
C ALA A 18 -4.93 2.03 -16.99
N ASN A 19 -5.85 1.09 -17.20
CA ASN A 19 -5.67 -0.08 -18.07
C ASN A 19 -4.40 -0.88 -17.73
N VAL A 20 -4.15 -1.12 -16.44
CA VAL A 20 -3.01 -1.95 -16.01
C VAL A 20 -3.15 -3.36 -16.57
N THR A 21 -2.08 -3.84 -17.20
CA THR A 21 -1.95 -5.16 -17.83
C THR A 21 -0.73 -5.94 -17.32
N GLY A 22 0.21 -5.27 -16.64
CA GLY A 22 1.46 -5.86 -16.18
C GLY A 22 2.28 -6.45 -17.32
N GLY A 23 2.73 -7.68 -17.15
CA GLY A 23 3.50 -8.46 -18.12
C GLY A 23 2.66 -9.26 -19.13
N THR A 24 1.33 -9.10 -19.15
CA THR A 24 0.43 -9.91 -20.00
C THR A 24 0.80 -9.80 -21.48
N GLY A 25 0.87 -10.95 -22.16
CA GLY A 25 1.32 -11.06 -23.56
C GLY A 25 2.84 -11.02 -23.73
N GLY A 26 3.59 -10.96 -22.62
CA GLY A 26 5.04 -11.05 -22.59
C GLY A 26 5.58 -12.44 -22.28
N LYS A 27 6.89 -12.52 -22.02
CA LYS A 27 7.54 -13.77 -21.61
C LYS A 27 7.15 -14.14 -20.18
N VAL A 28 7.01 -15.44 -19.90
CA VAL A 28 6.90 -15.95 -18.52
C VAL A 28 8.28 -16.45 -18.11
N VAL A 29 8.81 -15.92 -17.01
CA VAL A 29 10.12 -16.28 -16.46
C VAL A 29 9.93 -16.77 -15.03
N THR A 30 10.38 -17.99 -14.75
CA THR A 30 10.45 -18.51 -13.37
C THR A 30 11.81 -18.19 -12.78
N VAL A 31 11.85 -17.61 -11.58
CA VAL A 31 13.10 -17.22 -10.90
C VAL A 31 13.28 -18.01 -9.62
N ASN A 32 14.49 -18.52 -9.39
CA ASN A 32 14.83 -19.35 -8.23
C ASN A 32 15.97 -18.76 -7.39
N SER A 33 16.53 -17.63 -7.83
CA SER A 33 17.59 -16.91 -7.12
C SER A 33 17.33 -15.41 -7.14
N LEU A 34 17.95 -14.70 -6.20
CA LEU A 34 17.90 -13.23 -6.15
C LEU A 34 18.53 -12.59 -7.40
N ALA A 35 19.54 -13.23 -7.99
CA ALA A 35 20.18 -12.75 -9.21
C ALA A 35 19.21 -12.82 -10.41
N ASP A 36 18.54 -13.97 -10.59
CA ASP A 36 17.54 -14.16 -11.65
C ASP A 36 16.37 -13.20 -11.46
N PHE A 37 15.92 -13.02 -10.22
CA PHE A 37 14.85 -12.08 -9.89
C PHE A 37 15.21 -10.65 -10.27
N LYS A 38 16.40 -10.16 -9.86
CA LYS A 38 16.89 -8.82 -10.24
C LYS A 38 16.93 -8.62 -11.76
N SER A 39 17.41 -9.63 -12.50
CA SER A 39 17.45 -9.58 -13.96
C SER A 39 16.03 -9.50 -14.55
N ALA A 40 15.14 -10.40 -14.13
CA ALA A 40 13.81 -10.55 -14.71
C ALA A 40 12.87 -9.35 -14.47
N VAL A 41 13.01 -8.66 -13.32
CA VAL A 41 12.17 -7.49 -12.99
C VAL A 41 12.67 -6.18 -13.61
N SER A 42 13.86 -6.16 -14.20
CA SER A 42 14.45 -4.95 -14.79
C SER A 42 13.85 -4.59 -16.16
N GLY A 43 14.08 -3.34 -16.58
CA GLY A 43 13.73 -2.85 -17.92
C GLY A 43 12.23 -2.80 -18.22
N SER A 44 11.88 -2.57 -19.48
CA SER A 44 10.50 -2.28 -19.91
C SER A 44 9.81 -3.39 -20.70
N ALA A 45 10.51 -4.49 -21.00
CA ALA A 45 9.91 -5.62 -21.71
C ALA A 45 8.75 -6.22 -20.90
N LYS A 46 7.66 -6.60 -21.58
CA LYS A 46 6.55 -7.31 -20.95
C LYS A 46 7.04 -8.66 -20.42
N THR A 47 6.98 -8.83 -19.09
CA THR A 47 7.44 -10.06 -18.44
C THR A 47 6.54 -10.43 -17.26
N ILE A 48 6.08 -11.66 -17.22
CA ILE A 48 5.49 -12.30 -16.04
C ILE A 48 6.63 -12.99 -15.30
N VAL A 49 7.04 -12.43 -14.17
CA VAL A 49 8.09 -12.93 -13.29
C VAL A 49 7.44 -13.76 -12.18
N VAL A 50 7.56 -15.07 -12.30
CA VAL A 50 7.01 -16.05 -11.35
C VAL A 50 8.10 -16.46 -10.37
N LEU A 51 7.85 -16.31 -9.07
CA LEU A 51 8.75 -16.87 -8.05
C LEU A 51 8.64 -18.40 -8.05
N GLY A 52 9.73 -19.07 -8.39
CA GLY A 52 9.86 -20.52 -8.35
C GLY A 52 10.32 -21.05 -6.98
N LEU A 53 10.94 -20.19 -6.17
CA LEU A 53 11.26 -20.39 -4.77
C LEU A 53 11.02 -19.12 -3.98
N SER A 54 10.87 -19.26 -2.65
CA SER A 54 10.98 -18.12 -1.75
C SER A 54 12.41 -17.58 -1.75
N LEU A 55 12.57 -16.27 -1.92
CA LEU A 55 13.86 -15.61 -2.05
C LEU A 55 14.24 -14.89 -0.76
N LYS A 56 15.51 -14.95 -0.38
CA LYS A 56 16.04 -14.32 0.83
C LYS A 56 17.35 -13.60 0.53
N ALA A 57 17.53 -12.44 1.16
CA ALA A 57 18.83 -11.78 1.33
C ALA A 57 19.27 -11.82 2.80
N SER A 58 20.58 -11.87 3.06
CA SER A 58 21.13 -11.87 4.42
C SER A 58 20.99 -10.52 5.12
N ALA A 59 20.94 -9.43 4.35
CA ALA A 59 20.69 -8.06 4.81
C ALA A 59 19.67 -7.38 3.89
N LEU A 60 19.18 -6.20 4.28
CA LEU A 60 18.30 -5.39 3.43
C LEU A 60 18.91 -5.24 2.04
N THR A 61 18.18 -5.71 1.04
CA THR A 61 18.57 -5.62 -0.36
C THR A 61 17.49 -4.91 -1.16
N LYS A 62 17.81 -3.72 -1.68
CA LYS A 62 16.93 -2.99 -2.59
C LYS A 62 17.01 -3.61 -3.99
N VAL A 63 15.87 -3.93 -4.58
CA VAL A 63 15.73 -4.43 -5.95
C VAL A 63 14.92 -3.42 -6.74
N VAL A 64 15.56 -2.81 -7.74
CA VAL A 64 14.90 -1.87 -8.66
C VAL A 64 14.18 -2.67 -9.74
N PHE A 65 12.92 -2.35 -9.98
CA PHE A 65 12.11 -2.97 -11.04
C PHE A 65 11.64 -1.92 -12.04
N GLY A 66 11.46 -2.37 -13.29
CA GLY A 66 11.08 -1.53 -14.40
C GLY A 66 9.59 -1.48 -14.70
N SER A 67 9.25 -1.38 -15.98
CA SER A 67 7.87 -1.29 -16.47
C SER A 67 7.36 -2.63 -17.03
N ASN A 68 6.04 -2.74 -17.16
CA ASN A 68 5.35 -3.84 -17.83
C ASN A 68 5.65 -5.21 -17.19
N LYS A 69 5.59 -5.26 -15.85
CA LYS A 69 5.89 -6.47 -15.08
C LYS A 69 4.64 -7.01 -14.40
N THR A 70 4.51 -8.32 -14.37
CA THR A 70 3.68 -9.01 -13.37
C THR A 70 4.62 -9.80 -12.49
N ILE A 71 4.78 -9.40 -11.24
CA ILE A 71 5.62 -10.09 -10.26
C ILE A 71 4.69 -10.89 -9.36
N VAL A 72 4.79 -12.22 -9.44
CA VAL A 72 3.80 -13.12 -8.86
C VAL A 72 4.42 -14.31 -8.15
N GLY A 73 3.92 -14.62 -6.95
CA GLY A 73 4.30 -15.85 -6.25
C GLY A 73 3.57 -17.08 -6.81
N SER A 74 4.24 -18.22 -6.85
CA SER A 74 3.61 -19.48 -7.24
C SER A 74 2.93 -20.18 -6.06
N PHE A 75 2.01 -21.11 -6.35
CA PHE A 75 1.32 -21.90 -5.32
C PHE A 75 2.14 -23.09 -4.83
N GLY A 76 3.12 -23.55 -5.61
CA GLY A 76 3.97 -24.68 -5.26
C GLY A 76 4.97 -24.32 -4.17
N GLY A 77 5.06 -25.13 -3.11
CA GLY A 77 6.13 -25.04 -2.10
C GLY A 77 6.20 -23.71 -1.33
N TYR A 78 5.11 -22.92 -1.29
CA TYR A 78 5.10 -21.56 -0.73
C TYR A 78 6.18 -20.66 -1.34
N ALA A 79 6.42 -20.78 -2.65
CA ALA A 79 7.34 -19.94 -3.41
C ALA A 79 6.73 -18.57 -3.72
N ASN A 80 6.41 -17.82 -2.66
CA ASN A 80 5.85 -16.49 -2.71
C ASN A 80 6.50 -15.51 -1.72
N VAL A 81 7.50 -15.94 -0.93
CA VAL A 81 8.10 -15.08 0.10
C VAL A 81 9.34 -14.35 -0.43
N LEU A 82 9.40 -13.05 -0.17
CA LEU A 82 10.57 -12.19 -0.34
C LEU A 82 11.04 -11.76 1.06
N THR A 83 12.18 -12.27 1.52
CA THR A 83 12.74 -11.96 2.85
C THR A 83 13.94 -11.01 2.72
N ASN A 84 13.87 -9.85 3.39
CA ASN A 84 14.86 -8.76 3.33
C ASN A 84 15.07 -8.18 1.92
N ILE A 85 14.13 -8.41 0.99
CA ILE A 85 14.17 -7.90 -0.38
C ILE A 85 13.13 -6.78 -0.49
N HIS A 86 13.61 -5.57 -0.74
CA HIS A 86 12.81 -4.35 -0.73
C HIS A 86 12.68 -3.83 -2.16
N LEU A 87 11.47 -3.81 -2.71
CA LEU A 87 11.24 -3.43 -4.10
C LEU A 87 11.18 -1.91 -4.25
N ARG A 88 11.82 -1.39 -5.29
CA ARG A 88 11.92 0.04 -5.63
C ARG A 88 11.50 0.25 -7.08
N ALA A 89 10.54 1.13 -7.32
CA ALA A 89 10.22 1.56 -8.68
C ALA A 89 11.40 2.34 -9.27
N GLU A 90 11.80 2.05 -10.52
CA GLU A 90 12.64 2.97 -11.29
C GLU A 90 11.86 4.23 -11.69
N SER A 91 12.57 5.30 -12.08
CA SER A 91 11.99 6.63 -12.36
C SER A 91 10.91 6.65 -13.44
N ASN A 92 10.94 5.69 -14.37
CA ASN A 92 9.97 5.51 -15.45
C ASN A 92 9.14 4.23 -15.32
N SER A 93 9.18 3.55 -14.17
CA SER A 93 8.37 2.35 -13.92
C SER A 93 6.89 2.66 -14.10
N SER A 94 6.16 1.84 -14.85
CA SER A 94 4.70 1.96 -15.04
C SER A 94 4.12 0.61 -15.45
N ASN A 95 2.81 0.45 -15.28
CA ASN A 95 2.11 -0.77 -15.66
C ASN A 95 2.69 -2.03 -14.98
N VAL A 96 2.63 -2.08 -13.64
CA VAL A 96 3.19 -3.20 -12.86
C VAL A 96 2.15 -3.82 -11.93
N ILE A 97 2.10 -5.15 -11.92
CA ILE A 97 1.25 -5.95 -11.04
C ILE A 97 2.14 -6.68 -10.03
N PHE A 98 1.75 -6.65 -8.76
CA PHE A 98 2.30 -7.47 -7.68
C PHE A 98 1.18 -8.37 -7.19
N GLN A 99 1.34 -9.69 -7.27
CA GLN A 99 0.27 -10.60 -6.89
C GLN A 99 0.77 -11.81 -6.09
N ASN A 100 0.04 -12.20 -5.06
CA ASN A 100 0.37 -13.38 -4.25
C ASN A 100 1.84 -13.35 -3.77
N LEU A 101 2.29 -12.24 -3.17
CA LEU A 101 3.64 -12.10 -2.62
C LEU A 101 3.57 -11.91 -1.10
N VAL A 102 4.51 -12.49 -0.37
CA VAL A 102 4.69 -12.28 1.08
C VAL A 102 5.99 -11.53 1.30
N PHE A 103 5.89 -10.29 1.77
CA PHE A 103 7.04 -9.45 2.08
C PHE A 103 7.43 -9.64 3.55
N LYS A 104 8.60 -10.23 3.82
CA LYS A 104 9.18 -10.36 5.16
C LYS A 104 10.46 -9.54 5.29
N HIS A 105 10.77 -9.11 6.50
CA HIS A 105 12.08 -8.54 6.84
C HIS A 105 12.47 -8.94 8.26
N ASP A 106 13.76 -8.82 8.56
CA ASP A 106 14.30 -8.96 9.89
C ASP A 106 13.86 -7.78 10.79
N VAL A 107 13.60 -8.03 12.07
CA VAL A 107 13.21 -7.01 13.06
C VAL A 107 14.28 -5.94 13.28
N ALA A 108 15.54 -6.22 12.95
CA ALA A 108 16.62 -5.25 12.99
C ALA A 108 16.60 -4.26 11.81
N ILE A 109 15.89 -4.58 10.73
CA ILE A 109 15.67 -3.72 9.57
C ILE A 109 14.48 -2.80 9.89
N LYS A 110 14.75 -1.72 10.61
CA LYS A 110 13.72 -0.87 11.23
C LYS A 110 13.97 0.63 11.06
N ASP A 111 14.84 1.03 10.14
CA ASP A 111 15.15 2.44 9.86
C ASP A 111 14.07 3.12 9.02
N ASN A 112 14.11 4.46 8.97
CA ASN A 112 13.01 5.25 8.39
C ASN A 112 12.75 4.97 6.89
N ASP A 113 13.73 4.54 6.10
CA ASP A 113 13.58 4.19 4.68
C ASP A 113 13.51 2.66 4.43
N ASP A 114 13.41 1.87 5.50
CA ASP A 114 13.25 0.43 5.44
C ASP A 114 11.80 0.11 5.10
N ILE A 115 11.51 0.18 3.80
CA ILE A 115 10.16 0.00 3.25
C ILE A 115 10.19 -1.13 2.23
N GLN A 116 9.32 -2.13 2.40
CA GLN A 116 9.38 -3.37 1.61
C GLN A 116 8.88 -3.19 0.18
N LEU A 117 7.89 -2.32 -0.05
CA LEU A 117 7.44 -1.92 -1.37
C LEU A 117 7.35 -0.39 -1.48
N TYR A 118 8.10 0.19 -2.41
CA TYR A 118 8.23 1.64 -2.56
C TYR A 118 7.91 2.05 -4.01
N LEU A 119 6.79 2.75 -4.17
CA LEU A 119 6.25 3.21 -5.44
C LEU A 119 6.21 4.75 -5.43
N ASN A 120 7.19 5.40 -6.03
CA ASN A 120 7.27 6.87 -6.06
C ASN A 120 7.24 7.48 -7.48
N TYR A 121 7.14 6.64 -8.50
CA TYR A 121 7.15 7.05 -9.89
C TYR A 121 6.05 6.39 -10.70
N GLY A 122 5.78 6.98 -11.85
CA GLY A 122 4.94 6.48 -12.94
C GLY A 122 3.50 6.14 -12.60
N LYS A 123 2.85 5.39 -13.50
CA LYS A 123 1.39 5.23 -13.51
C LYS A 123 0.99 3.77 -13.69
N GLY A 124 -0.05 3.38 -12.96
CA GLY A 124 -0.70 2.09 -13.15
C GLY A 124 0.00 0.98 -12.38
N TYR A 125 -0.39 0.82 -11.12
CA TYR A 125 0.06 -0.27 -10.27
C TYR A 125 -1.13 -1.04 -9.71
N TRP A 126 -1.02 -2.36 -9.66
CA TRP A 126 -1.99 -3.20 -8.97
C TRP A 126 -1.27 -4.10 -7.98
N VAL A 127 -1.61 -3.96 -6.69
CA VAL A 127 -1.07 -4.75 -5.60
C VAL A 127 -2.20 -5.60 -5.06
N ASP A 128 -2.14 -6.92 -5.28
CA ASP A 128 -3.27 -7.81 -5.03
C ASP A 128 -2.86 -9.09 -4.30
N HIS A 129 -3.62 -9.51 -3.29
CA HIS A 129 -3.31 -10.74 -2.53
C HIS A 129 -1.87 -10.80 -1.99
N CYS A 130 -1.28 -9.64 -1.70
CA CYS A 130 0.05 -9.56 -1.08
C CYS A 130 -0.08 -9.53 0.45
N SER A 131 0.93 -10.01 1.15
CA SER A 131 0.95 -10.07 2.61
C SER A 131 2.20 -9.43 3.19
N TRP A 132 2.00 -8.60 4.20
CA TRP A 132 3.00 -8.00 5.05
C TRP A 132 2.78 -8.48 6.48
N PRO A 133 3.30 -9.65 6.86
CA PRO A 133 3.11 -10.22 8.18
C PRO A 133 3.78 -9.41 9.31
N GLY A 134 4.70 -8.50 8.98
CA GLY A 134 5.43 -7.66 9.93
C GLY A 134 6.28 -8.46 10.91
N HIS A 135 6.43 -7.95 12.12
CA HIS A 135 7.16 -8.56 13.24
C HIS A 135 6.64 -8.04 14.59
N THR A 136 7.08 -8.64 15.69
CA THR A 136 6.77 -8.11 17.02
C THR A 136 7.30 -6.69 17.18
N TRP A 137 6.48 -5.78 17.69
CA TRP A 137 6.82 -4.37 17.91
C TRP A 137 6.34 -3.89 19.28
N SER A 138 6.92 -2.78 19.76
CA SER A 138 6.43 -2.08 20.95
C SER A 138 6.53 -0.56 20.78
N ASP A 139 5.87 0.23 21.63
CA ASP A 139 5.91 1.69 21.53
C ASP A 139 7.36 2.25 21.63
N ASN A 140 8.25 1.55 22.33
CA ASN A 140 9.62 1.97 22.66
C ASN A 140 10.72 1.18 21.92
N ASP A 141 10.38 0.37 20.92
CA ASP A 141 11.36 -0.48 20.20
C ASP A 141 12.26 0.28 19.22
N GLY A 142 12.00 1.58 19.01
CA GLY A 142 12.73 2.44 18.09
C GLY A 142 12.41 2.20 16.61
N SER A 143 11.42 1.38 16.27
CA SER A 143 11.08 1.03 14.89
C SER A 143 10.51 2.24 14.14
N LEU A 144 11.09 2.55 12.99
CA LEU A 144 10.73 3.65 12.09
C LEU A 144 10.44 3.18 10.67
N ASP A 145 10.59 1.90 10.35
CA ASP A 145 10.25 1.24 9.10
C ASP A 145 8.76 1.37 8.74
N LYS A 146 8.42 0.95 7.51
CA LYS A 146 7.03 0.92 7.01
C LYS A 146 6.81 -0.27 6.11
N LEU A 147 5.57 -0.72 6.01
CA LEU A 147 5.21 -1.83 5.13
C LEU A 147 5.26 -1.41 3.65
N ILE A 148 4.63 -0.28 3.33
CA ILE A 148 4.48 0.19 1.94
C ILE A 148 4.50 1.72 1.86
N TYR A 149 5.14 2.24 0.81
CA TYR A 149 5.10 3.64 0.41
C TYR A 149 4.60 3.80 -1.01
N ILE A 150 3.61 4.66 -1.20
CA ILE A 150 3.10 5.06 -2.52
C ILE A 150 2.95 6.58 -2.56
N GLY A 151 3.87 7.29 -3.18
CA GLY A 151 3.90 8.74 -3.07
C GLY A 151 4.62 9.43 -4.22
N GLU A 152 5.07 10.65 -3.94
CA GLU A 152 5.59 11.57 -4.96
C GLU A 152 4.68 11.66 -6.20
N LYS A 153 5.10 11.04 -7.31
CA LYS A 153 4.43 11.08 -8.62
C LYS A 153 3.91 9.72 -9.07
N ALA A 154 3.95 8.71 -8.20
CA ALA A 154 3.23 7.47 -8.45
C ALA A 154 1.73 7.75 -8.53
N ASP A 155 1.06 7.15 -9.51
CA ASP A 155 -0.34 7.47 -9.77
C ASP A 155 -1.16 6.31 -10.35
N TYR A 156 -2.47 6.40 -10.18
CA TYR A 156 -3.46 5.37 -10.53
C TYR A 156 -3.10 3.97 -10.02
N ILE A 157 -3.28 3.78 -8.72
CA ILE A 157 -2.94 2.53 -8.04
C ILE A 157 -4.18 1.90 -7.42
N THR A 158 -4.23 0.57 -7.37
CA THR A 158 -5.18 -0.19 -6.57
C THR A 158 -4.42 -1.15 -5.65
N ILE A 159 -4.75 -1.15 -4.36
CA ILE A 159 -4.36 -2.16 -3.38
C ILE A 159 -5.61 -2.95 -3.00
N SER A 160 -5.63 -4.25 -3.30
CA SER A 160 -6.79 -5.12 -3.05
C SER A 160 -6.42 -6.44 -2.39
N ASN A 161 -7.28 -6.95 -1.51
CA ASN A 161 -7.16 -8.29 -0.94
C ASN A 161 -5.82 -8.58 -0.22
N CYS A 162 -5.13 -7.55 0.26
CA CYS A 162 -3.84 -7.68 0.93
C CYS A 162 -3.98 -7.82 2.44
N LEU A 163 -2.98 -8.43 3.07
CA LEU A 163 -2.79 -8.49 4.51
C LEU A 163 -1.69 -7.51 4.93
N PHE A 164 -1.96 -6.68 5.93
CA PHE A 164 -0.97 -5.88 6.64
C PHE A 164 -1.08 -6.16 8.14
N SER A 165 0.01 -6.59 8.77
CA SER A 165 -0.03 -6.88 10.20
C SER A 165 1.27 -6.62 10.94
N ASN A 166 1.17 -6.57 12.27
CA ASN A 166 2.30 -6.56 13.22
C ASN A 166 3.34 -5.50 12.89
N HIS A 167 2.95 -4.24 12.98
CA HIS A 167 3.87 -3.16 12.67
C HIS A 167 3.54 -1.87 13.43
N LYS A 168 4.55 -1.09 13.81
CA LYS A 168 4.33 0.24 14.38
C LYS A 168 3.73 1.20 13.34
N TYR A 169 4.44 1.45 12.24
CA TYR A 169 3.97 2.29 11.13
C TYR A 169 3.58 1.46 9.88
N GLY A 170 2.28 1.40 9.54
CA GLY A 170 1.79 0.63 8.41
C GLY A 170 2.13 1.23 7.03
N CYS A 171 1.18 2.00 6.47
CA CYS A 171 1.24 2.47 5.08
C CYS A 171 1.41 3.98 5.00
N ILE A 172 2.22 4.47 4.06
CA ILE A 172 2.38 5.91 3.80
C ILE A 172 2.07 6.23 2.34
N PHE A 173 1.19 7.21 2.13
CA PHE A 173 0.69 7.59 0.82
C PHE A 173 0.76 9.10 0.58
N GLY A 174 1.29 9.49 -0.58
CA GLY A 174 1.58 10.88 -0.95
C GLY A 174 2.97 11.36 -0.51
N HIS A 175 3.33 12.57 -0.96
CA HIS A 175 4.62 13.20 -0.63
C HIS A 175 4.91 13.17 0.88
N PRO A 176 6.11 12.74 1.32
CA PRO A 176 6.33 12.32 2.70
C PRO A 176 6.49 13.49 3.67
N ALA A 177 6.79 14.70 3.16
CA ALA A 177 6.95 15.90 3.95
C ALA A 177 5.65 16.69 4.13
N ASP A 178 5.62 17.48 5.20
CA ASP A 178 4.51 18.37 5.54
C ASP A 178 4.79 19.82 5.07
N ASP A 179 5.39 19.99 3.90
CA ASP A 179 5.96 21.25 3.35
C ASP A 179 5.03 22.07 2.42
N ASN A 180 3.76 21.65 2.25
CA ASN A 180 2.78 22.27 1.36
C ASN A 180 3.22 22.37 -0.12
N ASN A 181 4.07 21.45 -0.59
CA ASN A 181 4.55 21.48 -1.96
C ASN A 181 3.44 21.14 -2.98
N SER A 182 2.99 22.17 -3.69
CA SER A 182 1.88 22.08 -4.66
C SER A 182 2.20 21.19 -5.87
N ALA A 183 3.48 20.88 -6.11
CA ALA A 183 3.88 19.95 -7.15
C ALA A 183 3.20 18.59 -6.99
N TYR A 184 2.85 18.18 -5.77
CA TYR A 184 2.26 16.86 -5.49
C TYR A 184 0.74 16.87 -5.40
N ASN A 185 0.08 18.02 -5.52
CA ASN A 185 -1.38 18.11 -5.48
C ASN A 185 -2.01 17.15 -6.50
N GLY A 186 -2.95 16.33 -6.04
CA GLY A 186 -3.64 15.32 -6.84
C GLY A 186 -2.94 13.97 -6.95
N TYR A 187 -1.73 13.82 -6.40
CA TYR A 187 -0.99 12.56 -6.37
C TYR A 187 -0.88 11.99 -4.94
N PRO A 188 -1.02 10.67 -4.76
CA PRO A 188 -1.47 9.67 -5.74
C PRO A 188 -3.00 9.62 -5.87
N ARG A 189 -3.51 9.06 -6.98
CA ARG A 189 -4.86 8.48 -7.03
C ARG A 189 -4.80 7.00 -6.66
N LEU A 190 -5.37 6.65 -5.52
CA LEU A 190 -5.20 5.34 -4.90
C LEU A 190 -6.53 4.73 -4.42
N THR A 191 -6.83 3.52 -4.88
CA THR A 191 -7.93 2.69 -4.40
C THR A 191 -7.40 1.67 -3.39
N ILE A 192 -8.06 1.54 -2.24
CA ILE A 192 -7.68 0.63 -1.15
C ILE A 192 -8.94 -0.14 -0.75
N CYS A 193 -8.99 -1.43 -1.05
CA CYS A 193 -10.21 -2.22 -0.83
C CYS A 193 -9.94 -3.65 -0.39
N HIS A 194 -10.84 -4.22 0.40
CA HIS A 194 -10.80 -5.63 0.78
C HIS A 194 -9.50 -6.07 1.49
N ASN A 195 -8.76 -5.15 2.11
CA ASN A 195 -7.51 -5.46 2.81
C ASN A 195 -7.76 -5.73 4.29
N TYR A 196 -6.95 -6.61 4.86
CA TYR A 196 -6.96 -6.96 6.27
C TYR A 196 -5.85 -6.22 7.02
N TYR A 197 -6.19 -5.57 8.14
CA TYR A 197 -5.26 -4.78 8.96
C TYR A 197 -5.32 -5.23 10.42
N GLU A 198 -4.21 -5.74 10.94
CA GLU A 198 -4.17 -6.36 12.28
C GLU A 198 -2.92 -5.99 13.07
N ASN A 199 -3.09 -5.64 14.35
CA ASN A 199 -1.97 -5.31 15.23
C ASN A 199 -1.01 -4.26 14.62
N ILE A 200 -1.56 -3.16 14.11
CA ILE A 200 -0.78 -2.03 13.58
C ILE A 200 -1.01 -0.78 14.43
N GLN A 201 0.05 -0.15 14.96
CA GLN A 201 -0.14 1.05 15.79
C GLN A 201 -0.80 2.17 14.98
N VAL A 202 -0.20 2.56 13.86
CA VAL A 202 -0.62 3.72 13.09
C VAL A 202 -0.56 3.48 11.58
N ARG A 203 -1.41 4.20 10.84
CA ARG A 203 -1.39 4.26 9.37
C ARG A 203 -1.88 2.97 8.69
N ALA A 204 -3.03 2.47 9.14
CA ALA A 204 -3.68 1.30 8.59
C ALA A 204 -5.19 1.61 8.48
N PRO A 205 -5.71 2.11 7.34
CA PRO A 205 -5.15 1.92 6.00
C PRO A 205 -4.00 2.83 5.56
N GLY A 206 -3.78 4.00 6.18
CA GLY A 206 -2.62 4.81 5.79
C GLY A 206 -2.56 6.24 6.33
N LEU A 207 -1.35 6.80 6.26
CA LEU A 207 -1.10 8.24 6.29
C LEU A 207 -1.22 8.77 4.86
N MET A 208 -2.13 9.70 4.62
CA MET A 208 -2.51 10.16 3.29
C MET A 208 -2.24 11.65 3.15
N ARG A 209 -1.63 12.04 2.03
CA ARG A 209 -1.33 13.43 1.66
C ARG A 209 -1.54 13.66 0.16
N TYR A 210 -1.92 14.88 -0.18
CA TYR A 210 -2.05 15.50 -1.50
C TYR A 210 -2.99 14.85 -2.53
N GLY A 211 -3.19 13.53 -2.44
CA GLY A 211 -3.87 12.72 -3.43
C GLY A 211 -5.37 12.55 -3.25
N TYR A 212 -5.90 11.62 -4.03
CA TYR A 212 -7.27 11.14 -3.98
C TYR A 212 -7.30 9.68 -3.55
N PHE A 213 -7.98 9.40 -2.45
CA PHE A 213 -8.00 8.10 -1.80
C PHE A 213 -9.43 7.58 -1.77
N HIS A 214 -9.63 6.38 -2.31
CA HIS A 214 -10.90 5.66 -2.22
C HIS A 214 -10.70 4.41 -1.39
N VAL A 215 -11.19 4.40 -0.16
CA VAL A 215 -11.00 3.33 0.81
C VAL A 215 -12.33 2.65 1.08
N PHE A 216 -12.48 1.37 0.76
CA PHE A 216 -13.78 0.72 0.98
C PHE A 216 -13.75 -0.77 1.26
N ASN A 217 -14.81 -1.28 1.91
CA ASN A 217 -15.03 -2.70 2.21
C ASN A 217 -13.78 -3.40 2.79
N GLN A 218 -13.15 -2.87 3.84
CA GLN A 218 -12.23 -3.73 4.60
C GLN A 218 -13.07 -4.85 5.26
N PRO A 219 -12.76 -6.16 5.03
CA PRO A 219 -13.66 -7.27 5.32
C PRO A 219 -13.78 -7.56 6.82
N THR A 220 -12.85 -7.04 7.61
CA THR A 220 -12.88 -7.12 9.07
C THR A 220 -12.61 -5.74 9.65
N SER A 221 -12.91 -5.62 10.93
CA SER A 221 -12.51 -4.50 11.77
C SER A 221 -11.04 -4.13 11.57
N ILE A 222 -10.79 -2.91 11.11
CA ILE A 222 -9.44 -2.33 11.06
C ILE A 222 -8.91 -2.19 12.49
N ASN A 223 -7.99 -3.07 12.89
CA ASN A 223 -7.40 -3.10 14.23
C ASN A 223 -6.13 -2.25 14.26
N SER A 224 -6.33 -0.93 14.38
CA SER A 224 -5.25 0.05 14.50
C SER A 224 -5.58 1.16 15.47
N THR A 225 -4.56 1.72 16.14
CA THR A 225 -4.77 2.84 17.07
C THR A 225 -5.13 4.13 16.32
N TRP A 226 -4.54 4.36 15.14
CA TRP A 226 -4.80 5.55 14.30
C TRP A 226 -4.90 5.16 12.82
N PRO A 227 -6.09 4.67 12.39
CA PRO A 227 -6.21 3.96 11.13
C PRO A 227 -6.13 4.88 9.91
N LEU A 228 -7.03 5.85 9.81
CA LEU A 228 -7.04 6.87 8.75
C LEU A 228 -6.36 8.14 9.24
N GLN A 229 -5.21 8.49 8.65
CA GLN A 229 -4.50 9.73 8.95
C GLN A 229 -4.49 10.63 7.72
N LEU A 230 -5.17 11.77 7.81
CA LEU A 230 -5.27 12.71 6.72
C LEU A 230 -4.40 13.93 7.01
N ARG A 231 -3.52 14.25 6.07
CA ARG A 231 -2.70 15.45 6.10
C ARG A 231 -2.70 16.13 4.74
N ARG A 232 -2.24 17.39 4.72
CA ARG A 232 -1.80 18.15 3.53
C ARG A 232 -2.60 17.84 2.26
N ASN A 233 -3.75 18.48 2.05
CA ASN A 233 -4.54 18.37 0.82
C ASN A 233 -4.94 16.93 0.42
N ALA A 234 -4.99 15.98 1.37
CA ALA A 234 -5.58 14.67 1.10
C ALA A 234 -7.09 14.79 0.85
N ASN A 235 -7.57 14.03 -0.13
CA ASN A 235 -8.97 13.91 -0.49
C ASN A 235 -9.41 12.46 -0.28
N LEU A 236 -10.25 12.19 0.72
CA LEU A 236 -10.67 10.83 1.07
C LEU A 236 -12.16 10.61 0.82
N ILE A 237 -12.46 9.49 0.17
CA ILE A 237 -13.77 8.83 0.16
C ILE A 237 -13.60 7.49 0.89
N SER A 238 -14.19 7.36 2.08
CA SER A 238 -14.19 6.12 2.87
C SER A 238 -15.59 5.52 2.87
N GLU A 239 -15.76 4.28 2.39
CA GLU A 239 -17.06 3.62 2.25
C GLU A 239 -17.12 2.22 2.87
N ARG A 240 -18.14 1.93 3.68
CA ARG A 240 -18.41 0.56 4.19
C ARG A 240 -17.19 -0.10 4.86
N ASN A 241 -16.39 0.68 5.57
CA ASN A 241 -15.28 0.15 6.37
C ASN A 241 -15.75 -0.10 7.80
N VAL A 242 -15.33 -1.22 8.38
CA VAL A 242 -15.54 -1.55 9.79
C VAL A 242 -14.25 -1.24 10.53
N PHE A 243 -14.32 -0.52 11.64
CA PHE A 243 -13.17 -0.20 12.47
C PHE A 243 -13.25 -0.91 13.82
N GLY A 244 -12.13 -1.49 14.23
CA GLY A 244 -12.05 -2.41 15.36
C GLY A 244 -11.52 -1.83 16.66
N THR A 245 -11.17 -2.79 17.52
CA THR A 245 -10.54 -2.58 18.82
C THR A 245 -9.27 -1.74 18.68
N GLY A 246 -9.06 -0.78 19.58
CA GLY A 246 -7.91 0.13 19.59
C GLY A 246 -8.19 1.51 19.00
N ALA A 247 -9.07 1.60 18.00
CA ALA A 247 -9.48 2.89 17.45
C ALA A 247 -10.58 3.58 18.31
N GLU A 248 -11.24 2.81 19.16
CA GLU A 248 -12.38 3.18 20.01
C GLU A 248 -12.10 4.36 20.98
N ASN A 249 -10.85 4.49 21.42
CA ASN A 249 -10.43 5.47 22.43
C ASN A 249 -9.69 6.69 21.87
N LYS A 250 -9.22 6.64 20.62
CA LYS A 250 -8.39 7.70 20.03
C LYS A 250 -8.97 8.34 18.77
N GLY A 251 -9.99 7.72 18.16
CA GLY A 251 -10.73 8.26 17.00
C GLY A 251 -10.36 7.56 15.70
N MET A 252 -11.37 7.22 14.89
CA MET A 252 -11.21 6.47 13.63
C MET A 252 -10.53 7.27 12.51
N VAL A 253 -10.45 8.60 12.66
CA VAL A 253 -9.83 9.51 11.69
C VAL A 253 -9.05 10.57 12.46
N ASP A 254 -7.75 10.67 12.18
CA ASP A 254 -6.88 11.77 12.64
C ASP A 254 -6.62 12.74 11.49
N ASP A 255 -7.49 13.75 11.38
CA ASP A 255 -7.30 14.90 10.51
C ASP A 255 -6.56 15.99 11.29
N LYS A 256 -5.35 16.35 10.85
CA LYS A 256 -4.54 17.42 11.47
C LYS A 256 -5.03 18.83 11.13
N GLY A 257 -6.20 18.96 10.51
CA GLY A 257 -6.82 20.23 10.17
C GLY A 257 -6.31 20.82 8.86
N ASN A 258 -5.50 20.07 8.10
CA ASN A 258 -4.84 20.47 6.86
C ASN A 258 -5.15 19.54 5.66
N GLY A 259 -6.11 18.61 5.79
CA GLY A 259 -6.73 17.93 4.64
C GLY A 259 -7.68 18.85 3.86
N SER A 260 -7.84 18.63 2.56
CA SER A 260 -8.68 19.47 1.69
C SER A 260 -10.14 19.03 1.69
N THR A 261 -10.42 17.74 1.48
CA THR A 261 -11.78 17.19 1.47
C THR A 261 -11.84 15.84 2.21
N LEU A 262 -12.89 15.64 2.99
CA LEU A 262 -13.16 14.39 3.71
C LEU A 262 -14.62 14.01 3.55
N ARG A 263 -14.88 12.90 2.87
CA ARG A 263 -16.21 12.27 2.78
C ARG A 263 -16.15 10.85 3.35
N ILE A 264 -17.07 10.54 4.26
CA ILE A 264 -17.18 9.23 4.91
C ILE A 264 -18.61 8.75 4.71
N MET A 265 -18.83 7.68 3.96
CA MET A 265 -20.17 7.16 3.67
C MET A 265 -20.29 5.73 4.23
N ALA A 266 -21.20 5.52 5.16
CA ALA A 266 -21.49 4.26 5.87
C ALA A 266 -20.34 3.71 6.73
N VAL A 267 -20.48 3.83 8.05
CA VAL A 267 -19.65 3.16 9.06
C VAL A 267 -20.56 2.55 10.11
N HIS A 268 -20.44 1.25 10.35
CA HIS A 268 -20.97 0.65 11.56
C HIS A 268 -19.99 0.99 12.70
N ARG A 269 -20.42 1.83 13.65
CA ARG A 269 -19.63 2.38 14.80
C ARG A 269 -18.50 3.37 14.44
N LEU A 270 -18.84 4.62 14.13
CA LEU A 270 -17.86 5.71 14.04
C LEU A 270 -17.73 6.43 15.41
N ARG A 271 -16.53 6.45 16.01
CA ARG A 271 -16.15 7.45 17.04
C ARG A 271 -15.07 8.38 16.46
N TRP A 272 -15.35 9.67 16.41
CA TRP A 272 -14.49 10.68 15.79
C TRP A 272 -13.82 11.56 16.84
N ARG A 273 -12.52 11.85 16.68
CA ARG A 273 -11.78 12.79 17.53
C ARG A 273 -11.12 13.84 16.65
N ALA A 274 -11.80 14.95 16.35
CA ALA A 274 -11.12 16.13 15.86
C ALA A 274 -10.48 16.91 17.00
N ASN A 275 -9.17 17.07 16.94
CA ASN A 275 -8.53 18.16 17.63
C ASN A 275 -8.64 19.42 16.75
N ARG A 276 -9.55 20.33 17.12
CA ARG A 276 -9.74 21.71 16.59
C ARG A 276 -10.13 21.84 15.11
N LEU A 277 -11.44 21.95 14.86
CA LEU A 277 -11.94 22.72 13.73
C LEU A 277 -11.67 24.22 13.98
N ARG A 278 -10.65 24.79 13.34
CA ARG A 278 -10.70 26.22 13.01
C ARG A 278 -11.65 26.36 11.82
N ARG A 279 -12.83 26.93 12.07
CA ARG A 279 -13.70 27.52 11.05
C ARG A 279 -12.86 28.49 10.21
N ASN A 280 -12.43 28.08 9.02
CA ASN A 280 -12.13 28.95 7.89
C ASN A 280 -11.83 28.09 6.66
N GLY A 281 -12.67 28.21 5.63
CA GLY A 281 -12.52 27.54 4.33
C GLY A 281 -13.43 26.33 4.16
N ARG A 282 -14.23 26.36 3.09
CA ARG A 282 -15.27 25.39 2.70
C ARG A 282 -14.77 23.93 2.77
N ARG A 283 -15.07 23.21 3.85
CA ARG A 283 -14.90 21.75 3.92
C ARG A 283 -16.28 21.10 3.89
N HIS A 284 -16.59 20.36 2.83
CA HIS A 284 -17.82 19.55 2.75
C HIS A 284 -17.56 18.21 3.42
N LEU A 285 -17.95 18.10 4.69
CA LEU A 285 -18.07 16.83 5.40
C LEU A 285 -19.50 16.32 5.18
N THR A 286 -19.63 15.19 4.51
CA THR A 286 -20.90 14.47 4.41
C THR A 286 -20.71 13.11 5.06
N ILE A 287 -21.46 12.85 6.13
CA ILE A 287 -21.51 11.56 6.82
C ILE A 287 -22.88 10.96 6.50
N HIS A 288 -22.89 9.82 5.82
CA HIS A 288 -24.09 9.01 5.66
C HIS A 288 -24.00 7.84 6.63
N THR A 289 -24.84 7.82 7.66
CA THR A 289 -25.03 6.64 8.52
C THR A 289 -26.20 5.84 7.96
N VAL A 290 -25.99 4.53 7.77
CA VAL A 290 -27.06 3.53 7.61
C VAL A 290 -27.13 2.69 8.87
#